data_AF-G3AVJ8-F1
#
_entry.id   AF-G3AVJ8-F1
#
_cell.length_a   1.000
_cell.length_b   1.000
_cell.length_c   1.000
_cell.angle_alpha   90.00
_cell.angle_beta   90.00
_cell.angle_gamma   90.00
#
_symmetry.space_group_name_H-M   'P 1'
#
loop_
_entity.id
_entity.type
_entity.pdbx_description
1 polymer ?
#
loop_
_entity_poly.entity_id
_entity_poly.type
_entity_poly.pdbx_seq_one_letter_code
_entity_poly.pdbx_strand_id
1 'polypeptide(L)'
;MLQSKTITKLLKQSLKPIPQQNESLAQPLAVSLLSPEGIPLVTSTNTPSILTNDTIKIYSLIARHSLVSGWTIVQFEDGIKGIVSTIDCGRVDTGASDAHIEIIPGSITDDIEHDEDKRDDVLFVVLFYDSTVTDAVAKVKIDSLVGALNDGLKGYLRS
;
A
#
# COMPACT_ATOMS: atom_id res chain seq x y z
N MET A 1 -14.72 12.38 -5.78
CA MET A 1 -14.86 11.03 -5.20
C MET A 1 -14.31 10.01 -6.17
N LEU A 2 -13.19 9.37 -5.85
CA LEU A 2 -12.70 8.25 -6.63
C LEU A 2 -13.75 7.13 -6.54
N GLN A 3 -14.40 6.80 -7.65
CA GLN A 3 -15.47 5.81 -7.65
C GLN A 3 -14.86 4.45 -7.31
N SER A 4 -15.43 3.71 -6.35
CA SER A 4 -15.02 2.35 -5.95
C SER A 4 -14.69 1.46 -7.16
N LYS A 5 -15.44 1.61 -8.26
CA LYS A 5 -15.22 0.93 -9.55
C LYS A 5 -13.83 1.17 -10.15
N THR A 6 -13.29 2.39 -10.04
CA THR A 6 -11.97 2.76 -10.56
C THR A 6 -10.85 2.13 -9.74
N ILE A 7 -10.98 2.15 -8.40
CA ILE A 7 -10.03 1.49 -7.48
C ILE A 7 -9.98 -0.01 -7.78
N THR A 8 -11.14 -0.68 -7.84
CA THR A 8 -11.20 -2.11 -8.18
C THR A 8 -10.58 -2.41 -9.54
N LYS A 9 -10.76 -1.53 -10.54
CA LYS A 9 -10.16 -1.71 -11.87
C LYS A 9 -8.63 -1.61 -11.83
N LEU A 10 -8.09 -0.67 -11.06
CA LEU A 10 -6.64 -0.51 -10.83
C LEU A 10 -6.05 -1.74 -10.11
N LEU A 11 -6.71 -2.20 -9.05
CA LEU A 11 -6.31 -3.42 -8.33
C LEU A 11 -6.32 -4.64 -9.25
N LYS A 12 -7.36 -4.82 -10.08
CA LYS A 12 -7.39 -5.90 -11.08
C LYS A 12 -6.30 -5.78 -12.14
N GLN A 13 -5.83 -4.57 -12.44
CA GLN A 13 -4.74 -4.36 -13.39
C GLN A 13 -3.39 -4.80 -12.82
N SER A 14 -3.14 -4.59 -11.53
CA SER A 14 -1.90 -5.07 -10.89
C SER A 14 -1.82 -6.60 -10.86
N LEU A 15 -2.97 -7.27 -10.83
CA LEU A 15 -3.10 -8.72 -10.90
C LEU A 15 -2.91 -9.32 -12.29
N LYS A 16 -2.83 -8.52 -13.36
CA LYS A 16 -2.64 -9.07 -14.70
C LYS A 16 -1.31 -9.82 -14.82
N PRO A 17 -1.27 -10.96 -15.53
CA PRO A 17 -0.03 -11.70 -15.71
C PRO A 17 1.00 -10.86 -16.47
N ILE A 18 2.27 -11.03 -16.13
CA ILE A 18 3.36 -10.47 -16.93
C ILE A 18 3.84 -11.55 -17.88
N PRO A 19 3.99 -11.26 -19.19
CA PRO A 19 4.57 -12.21 -20.12
C PRO A 19 6.00 -12.53 -19.66
N GLN A 20 6.21 -13.76 -19.20
CA GLN A 20 7.56 -14.28 -18.94
C GLN A 20 8.07 -14.96 -20.22
N GLN A 21 9.39 -14.92 -20.42
CA GLN A 21 10.04 -15.49 -21.61
C GLN A 21 9.87 -17.01 -21.73
N ASN A 22 9.45 -17.69 -20.65
CA ASN A 22 9.09 -19.09 -20.62
C ASN A 22 7.59 -19.19 -20.28
N GLU A 23 6.85 -20.01 -21.02
CA GLU A 23 5.39 -19.97 -21.27
C GLU A 23 4.41 -20.00 -20.07
N SER A 24 4.89 -19.91 -18.82
CA SER A 24 4.02 -19.75 -17.65
C SER A 24 3.76 -18.27 -17.37
N LEU A 25 2.48 -17.88 -17.41
CA LEU A 25 2.04 -16.54 -17.04
C LEU A 25 2.08 -16.37 -15.52
N ALA A 26 3.20 -15.90 -15.00
CA ALA A 26 3.33 -15.53 -13.59
C ALA A 26 2.38 -14.37 -13.26
N GLN A 27 1.51 -14.58 -12.27
CA GLN A 27 0.52 -13.62 -11.85
C GLN A 27 0.41 -13.56 -10.33
N PRO A 28 0.21 -12.37 -9.74
CA PRO A 28 -0.07 -12.27 -8.33
C PRO A 28 -1.40 -12.93 -7.98
N LEU A 29 -1.51 -13.39 -6.74
CA LEU A 29 -2.67 -14.13 -6.22
C LEU A 29 -3.80 -13.17 -5.84
N ALA A 30 -3.45 -12.11 -5.11
CA ALA A 30 -4.41 -11.15 -4.58
C ALA A 30 -3.76 -9.79 -4.31
N VAL A 31 -4.58 -8.74 -4.23
CA VAL A 31 -4.15 -7.41 -3.80
C VAL A 31 -5.22 -6.82 -2.89
N SER A 32 -4.80 -6.16 -1.82
CA SER A 32 -5.68 -5.59 -0.81
C SER A 32 -5.27 -4.16 -0.52
N LEU A 33 -6.23 -3.23 -0.63
CA LEU A 33 -6.11 -1.87 -0.14
C LEU A 33 -6.64 -1.85 1.30
N LEU A 34 -5.84 -1.35 2.23
CA LEU A 34 -6.13 -1.34 3.67
C LEU A 34 -6.27 0.08 4.20
N SER A 35 -7.09 0.21 5.24
CA SER A 35 -7.21 1.41 6.08
C SER A 35 -5.96 1.63 6.95
N PRO A 36 -5.85 2.77 7.66
CA PRO A 36 -4.78 3.01 8.62
C PRO A 36 -4.62 1.92 9.69
N GLU A 37 -5.74 1.33 10.09
CA GLU A 37 -5.84 0.26 11.09
C GLU A 37 -5.49 -1.13 10.52
N GLY A 38 -5.25 -1.23 9.21
CA GLY A 38 -4.98 -2.49 8.52
C GLY A 38 -6.24 -3.26 8.11
N ILE A 39 -7.41 -2.63 8.15
CA ILE A 39 -8.67 -3.25 7.72
C ILE A 39 -8.75 -3.24 6.19
N PRO A 40 -8.98 -4.39 5.52
CA PRO A 40 -9.18 -4.41 4.08
C PRO A 40 -10.41 -3.60 3.66
N LEU A 41 -10.18 -2.54 2.88
CA LEU A 41 -11.21 -1.71 2.26
C LEU A 41 -11.69 -2.32 0.95
N VAL A 42 -10.74 -2.75 0.11
CA VAL A 42 -11.00 -3.39 -1.17
C VAL A 42 -9.98 -4.49 -1.41
N THR A 43 -10.45 -5.70 -1.68
CA THR A 43 -9.60 -6.84 -2.06
C THR A 43 -9.97 -7.30 -3.47
N SER A 44 -8.96 -7.59 -4.28
CA SER A 44 -9.12 -8.28 -5.57
C SER A 44 -8.29 -9.55 -5.56
N THR A 45 -8.85 -10.64 -6.07
CA THR A 45 -8.22 -11.97 -6.10
C THR A 45 -8.27 -12.55 -7.52
N ASN A 46 -7.20 -13.25 -7.92
CA ASN A 46 -7.15 -14.03 -9.15
C ASN A 46 -7.46 -15.51 -8.90
N THR A 47 -6.99 -16.04 -7.76
CA THR A 47 -7.05 -17.46 -7.41
C THR A 47 -7.71 -17.65 -6.04
N PRO A 48 -9.04 -17.59 -5.95
CA PRO A 48 -9.77 -17.66 -4.68
C PRO A 48 -9.65 -19.02 -3.97
N SER A 49 -9.10 -20.04 -4.63
CA SER A 49 -8.93 -21.39 -4.08
C SER A 49 -7.68 -21.55 -3.21
N ILE A 50 -6.66 -20.70 -3.37
CA ILE A 50 -5.39 -20.79 -2.61
C ILE A 50 -5.45 -19.89 -1.36
N LEU A 51 -6.04 -18.70 -1.51
CA LEU A 51 -6.16 -17.72 -0.44
C LEU A 51 -7.64 -17.46 -0.14
N THR A 52 -8.08 -17.91 1.02
CA THR A 52 -9.43 -17.58 1.51
C THR A 52 -9.49 -16.11 1.92
N ASN A 53 -10.69 -15.52 1.93
CA ASN A 53 -10.87 -14.13 2.36
C ASN A 53 -10.38 -13.89 3.79
N ASP A 54 -10.53 -14.86 4.69
CA ASP A 54 -10.10 -14.71 6.08
C ASP A 54 -8.58 -14.80 6.21
N THR A 55 -7.95 -15.70 5.43
CA THR A 55 -6.48 -15.75 5.31
C THR A 55 -5.93 -14.42 4.80
N ILE A 56 -6.56 -13.82 3.78
CA ILE A 56 -6.13 -12.52 3.24
C ILE A 56 -6.22 -11.42 4.30
N LYS A 57 -7.29 -11.39 5.12
CA LYS A 57 -7.41 -10.40 6.21
C LYS A 57 -6.30 -10.57 7.24
N ILE A 58 -6.06 -11.80 7.68
CA ILE A 58 -5.02 -12.12 8.66
C ILE A 58 -3.64 -11.72 8.11
N TYR A 59 -3.32 -12.14 6.89
CA TYR A 59 -2.03 -11.83 6.27
C TYR A 59 -1.86 -10.35 5.97
N SER A 60 -2.94 -9.65 5.60
CA SER A 60 -2.92 -8.18 5.42
C SER A 60 -2.57 -7.46 6.71
N LEU A 61 -3.16 -7.89 7.84
CA LEU A 61 -2.87 -7.32 9.14
C LEU A 61 -1.40 -7.57 9.55
N ILE A 62 -0.92 -8.81 9.39
CA ILE A 62 0.48 -9.16 9.66
C ILE A 62 1.43 -8.33 8.79
N ALA A 63 1.14 -8.21 7.49
CA ALA A 63 1.93 -7.42 6.56
C ALA A 63 2.02 -5.95 7.00
N ARG A 64 0.86 -5.34 7.33
CA ARG A 64 0.78 -3.96 7.83
C ARG A 64 1.65 -3.76 9.08
N HIS A 65 1.60 -4.67 10.04
CA HIS A 65 2.40 -4.58 11.26
C HIS A 65 3.90 -4.83 11.05
N SER A 66 4.27 -5.47 9.94
CA SER A 66 5.67 -5.74 9.60
C SER A 66 6.32 -4.56 8.86
N LEU A 67 5.55 -3.57 8.41
CA LEU A 67 6.06 -2.44 7.65
C LEU A 67 6.81 -1.47 8.57
N VAL A 68 8.11 -1.27 8.31
CA VAL A 68 8.94 -0.34 9.07
C VAL A 68 9.13 0.99 8.32
N SER A 69 9.46 0.94 7.03
CA SER A 69 9.54 2.13 6.17
C SER A 69 9.45 1.75 4.69
N GLY A 70 8.75 2.57 3.89
CA GLY A 70 8.64 2.42 2.43
C GLY A 70 7.87 1.18 1.97
N TRP A 71 8.55 0.03 1.92
CA TRP A 71 7.97 -1.26 1.56
C TRP A 71 8.65 -2.40 2.32
N THR A 72 7.93 -3.49 2.52
CA THR A 72 8.46 -4.69 3.20
C THR A 72 7.86 -5.93 2.58
N ILE A 73 8.67 -7.00 2.48
CA ILE A 73 8.22 -8.32 2.05
C ILE A 73 8.08 -9.18 3.29
N VAL A 74 6.92 -9.83 3.42
CA VAL A 74 6.62 -10.79 4.48
C VAL A 74 6.39 -12.13 3.84
N GLN A 75 7.03 -13.17 4.39
CA GLN A 75 6.79 -14.54 4.00
C GLN A 75 5.75 -15.15 4.94
N PHE A 76 4.75 -15.80 4.35
CA PHE A 76 3.70 -16.52 5.04
C PHE A 76 3.86 -18.03 4.83
N GLU A 77 2.81 -18.77 5.19
CA GLU A 77 2.74 -20.21 5.02
C GLU A 77 2.59 -20.60 3.54
N ASP A 78 2.86 -21.86 3.23
CA ASP A 78 2.67 -22.47 1.90
C ASP A 78 3.38 -21.77 0.73
N GLY A 79 4.49 -21.09 1.03
CA GLY A 79 5.29 -20.38 0.03
C GLY A 79 4.65 -19.07 -0.47
N ILE A 80 3.59 -18.61 0.20
CA ILE A 80 2.95 -17.32 -0.09
C ILE A 80 3.81 -16.21 0.50
N LYS A 81 3.99 -15.14 -0.28
CA LYS A 81 4.62 -13.90 0.14
C LYS A 81 3.64 -12.75 -0.03
N GLY A 82 3.81 -11.71 0.78
CA GLY A 82 3.15 -10.43 0.61
C GLY A 82 4.16 -9.31 0.59
N ILE A 83 4.05 -8.42 -0.39
CA ILE A 83 4.74 -7.13 -0.37
C ILE A 83 3.75 -6.06 0.04
N VAL A 84 4.12 -5.25 1.03
CA VAL A 84 3.31 -4.16 1.57
C VAL A 84 4.00 -2.82 1.33
N SER A 85 3.22 -1.78 1.04
CA SER A 85 3.71 -0.41 0.93
C SER A 85 2.65 0.61 1.37
N THR A 86 3.10 1.81 1.74
CA THR A 86 2.26 2.94 2.13
C THR A 86 1.78 3.74 0.92
N ILE A 87 0.57 4.28 1.02
CA ILE A 87 -0.04 5.24 0.11
C ILE A 87 -0.27 6.51 0.91
N ASP A 88 0.45 7.57 0.55
CA ASP A 88 0.25 8.88 1.15
C ASP A 88 -0.87 9.59 0.40
N CYS A 89 -2.02 9.74 1.06
CA CYS A 89 -3.17 10.41 0.46
C CYS A 89 -3.13 11.92 0.65
N GLY A 90 -2.09 12.45 1.30
CA GLY A 90 -1.56 13.81 1.26
C GLY A 90 -2.56 14.96 1.21
N ARG A 91 -2.49 15.80 2.25
CA ARG A 91 -3.06 17.16 2.27
C ARG A 91 -2.59 17.93 1.03
N VAL A 92 -3.51 18.50 0.26
CA VAL A 92 -3.13 19.47 -0.78
C VAL A 92 -2.47 20.65 -0.07
N ASP A 93 -1.17 20.82 -0.25
CA ASP A 93 -0.45 22.02 0.21
C ASP A 93 -1.02 23.23 -0.52
N THR A 94 -2.10 23.80 -0.01
CA THR A 94 -2.47 25.19 -0.30
C THR A 94 -1.41 26.05 0.37
N GLY A 95 -0.49 26.56 -0.44
CA GLY A 95 0.80 27.08 -0.02
C GLY A 95 0.77 28.13 1.10
N ALA A 96 1.81 28.05 1.93
CA ALA A 96 2.44 29.17 2.61
C ALA A 96 3.86 28.74 3.00
N SER A 97 4.78 28.65 2.03
CA SER A 97 6.22 28.59 2.33
C SER A 97 6.76 30.00 2.29
N ASP A 98 6.70 30.67 3.43
CA ASP A 98 7.64 31.74 3.76
C ASP A 98 7.90 31.69 5.28
N ALA A 99 8.45 30.54 5.71
CA ALA A 99 9.01 30.41 7.05
C ALA A 99 10.52 30.59 6.92
N HIS A 100 10.96 31.84 7.06
CA HIS A 100 12.35 32.19 7.26
C HIS A 100 12.78 31.58 8.60
N ILE A 101 13.52 30.47 8.56
CA ILE A 101 14.09 29.87 9.77
C ILE A 101 15.33 30.67 10.14
N GLU A 102 15.20 31.63 11.06
CA GLU A 102 16.34 32.12 11.84
C GLU A 102 16.65 31.13 12.96
N ILE A 103 17.80 30.48 12.88
CA ILE A 103 18.30 29.58 13.91
C ILE A 103 18.85 30.44 15.06
N ILE A 104 18.10 30.53 16.17
CA ILE A 104 18.62 31.04 17.44
C ILE A 104 19.20 29.85 18.23
N PRO A 105 20.52 29.80 18.50
CA PRO A 105 21.10 28.71 19.27
C PRO A 105 20.74 28.88 20.75
N GLY A 106 19.92 27.97 21.29
CA GLY A 106 19.68 27.87 22.73
C GLY A 106 18.23 27.68 23.21
N SER A 107 17.26 27.45 22.33
CA SER A 107 15.90 27.07 22.75
C SER A 107 15.67 25.57 22.53
N ILE A 108 15.71 24.82 23.62
CA ILE A 108 15.10 23.49 23.69
C ILE A 108 13.61 23.76 23.86
N THR A 109 12.84 23.68 22.78
CA THR A 109 11.41 23.44 22.90
C THR A 109 11.18 21.94 22.72
N ASP A 110 10.88 21.27 23.83
CA ASP A 110 10.22 19.97 23.84
C ASP A 110 8.80 20.16 23.31
N ASP A 111 8.66 20.38 22.00
CA ASP A 111 7.38 20.35 21.32
C ASP A 111 7.16 18.92 20.81
N ILE A 112 6.81 18.03 21.73
CA ILE A 112 6.13 16.77 21.41
C ILE A 112 4.70 17.15 21.00
N GLU A 113 4.56 17.76 19.83
CA GLU A 113 3.27 17.85 19.16
C GLU A 113 2.83 16.43 18.78
N HIS A 114 1.62 16.06 19.22
CA HIS A 114 0.99 14.78 18.95
C HIS A 114 0.88 14.54 17.44
N ASP A 115 1.77 13.69 16.91
CA ASP A 115 1.77 13.19 15.52
C ASP A 115 0.64 12.16 15.26
N GLU A 116 -0.50 12.31 15.95
CA GLU A 116 -1.66 11.42 15.77
C GLU A 116 -2.50 11.82 14.54
N ASP A 117 -2.57 13.11 14.20
CA ASP A 117 -3.32 13.62 13.03
C ASP A 117 -2.74 13.17 11.68
N LYS A 118 -1.48 12.70 11.63
CA LYS A 118 -0.84 12.24 10.37
C LYS A 118 -1.17 10.80 10.00
N ARG A 119 -1.68 9.98 10.93
CA ARG A 119 -1.96 8.56 10.65
C ARG A 119 -3.21 8.36 9.82
N ASP A 120 -4.16 9.27 9.93
CA ASP A 120 -5.46 9.17 9.26
C ASP A 120 -5.38 9.43 7.76
N ASP A 121 -4.28 9.98 7.26
CA ASP A 121 -4.06 10.28 5.83
C ASP A 121 -3.28 9.16 5.09
N VAL A 122 -2.95 8.06 5.76
CA VAL A 122 -2.11 6.99 5.20
C VAL A 122 -2.92 5.71 4.98
N LEU A 123 -2.98 5.27 3.72
CA LEU A 123 -3.51 3.95 3.37
C LEU A 123 -2.36 2.98 3.11
N PHE A 124 -2.68 1.68 3.07
CA PHE A 124 -1.69 0.66 2.79
C PHE A 124 -2.16 -0.23 1.64
N VAL A 125 -1.23 -0.76 0.88
CA VAL A 125 -1.53 -1.76 -0.14
C VAL A 125 -0.65 -2.97 0.06
N VAL A 126 -1.26 -4.15 -0.04
CA VAL A 126 -0.57 -5.45 0.06
C VAL A 126 -0.83 -6.24 -1.20
N LEU A 127 0.23 -6.72 -1.85
CA LEU A 127 0.17 -7.62 -2.99
C LEU A 127 0.66 -9.00 -2.57
N PHE A 128 -0.20 -10.00 -2.71
CA PHE A 128 0.09 -11.40 -2.41
C PHE A 128 0.52 -12.16 -3.66
N TYR A 129 1.57 -12.96 -3.53
CA TYR A 129 2.15 -13.72 -4.64
C TYR A 129 2.82 -14.99 -4.12
N ASP A 130 3.07 -15.96 -5.00
CA ASP A 130 3.79 -17.19 -4.70
C ASP A 130 5.14 -17.23 -5.44
N SER A 131 5.79 -18.40 -5.44
CA SER A 131 7.07 -18.63 -6.11
C SER A 131 7.05 -18.43 -7.62
N THR A 132 5.87 -18.32 -8.26
CA THR A 132 5.78 -18.02 -9.71
C THR A 132 6.16 -16.57 -10.01
N VAL A 133 5.99 -15.66 -9.05
CA VAL A 133 6.33 -14.24 -9.18
C VAL A 133 7.58 -13.93 -8.37
N THR A 134 8.58 -13.32 -9.01
CA THR A 134 9.79 -12.90 -8.30
C THR A 134 9.55 -11.64 -7.47
N ASP A 135 10.31 -11.49 -6.38
CA ASP A 135 10.21 -10.32 -5.49
C ASP A 135 10.41 -9.00 -6.26
N ALA A 136 11.31 -8.99 -7.26
CA ALA A 136 11.53 -7.82 -8.12
C ALA A 136 10.29 -7.45 -8.95
N VAL A 137 9.59 -8.46 -9.50
CA VAL A 137 8.36 -8.23 -10.26
C VAL A 137 7.23 -7.76 -9.35
N ALA A 138 7.10 -8.36 -8.18
CA ALA A 138 6.13 -7.95 -7.17
C ALA A 138 6.36 -6.48 -6.75
N LYS A 139 7.63 -6.09 -6.57
CA LYS A 139 8.03 -4.70 -6.28
C LYS A 139 7.62 -3.73 -7.39
N VAL A 140 7.94 -4.04 -8.65
CA VAL A 140 7.56 -3.15 -9.76
C VAL A 140 6.04 -2.98 -9.86
N LYS A 141 5.28 -4.07 -9.63
CA LYS A 141 3.82 -4.03 -9.62
C LYS A 141 3.27 -3.17 -8.48
N ILE A 142 3.80 -3.30 -7.26
CA ILE A 142 3.32 -2.50 -6.13
C ILE A 142 3.72 -1.03 -6.30
N ASP A 143 4.92 -0.72 -6.78
CA ASP A 143 5.35 0.67 -7.03
C ASP A 143 4.44 1.35 -8.07
N SER A 144 4.12 0.64 -9.15
CA SER A 144 3.22 1.14 -10.20
C SER A 144 1.81 1.36 -9.66
N LEU A 145 1.32 0.46 -8.81
CA LEU A 145 -0.01 0.54 -8.20
C LEU A 145 -0.07 1.69 -7.19
N VAL A 146 0.92 1.81 -6.31
CA VAL A 146 1.04 2.89 -5.32
C VAL A 146 1.07 4.24 -6.03
N GLY A 147 1.86 4.40 -7.10
CA GLY A 147 1.89 5.64 -7.87
C GLY A 147 0.51 6.03 -8.42
N ALA A 148 -0.18 5.08 -9.05
CA ALA A 148 -1.52 5.32 -9.59
C ALA A 148 -2.58 5.59 -8.50
N LEU A 149 -2.46 4.94 -7.34
CA LEU A 149 -3.37 5.15 -6.21
C LEU A 149 -3.10 6.47 -5.49
N ASN A 150 -1.84 6.87 -5.29
CA ASN A 150 -1.48 8.16 -4.72
C ASN A 150 -2.11 9.30 -5.54
N ASP A 151 -2.01 9.24 -6.88
CA ASP A 151 -2.62 10.26 -7.72
C ASP A 151 -4.15 10.21 -7.71
N GLY A 152 -4.75 9.02 -7.61
CA GLY A 152 -6.20 8.86 -7.54
C GLY A 152 -6.82 9.23 -6.18
N LEU A 153 -6.08 9.06 -5.09
CA LEU A 153 -6.58 9.16 -3.71
C LEU A 153 -6.14 10.43 -2.98
N LYS A 154 -5.44 11.35 -3.66
CA LYS A 154 -5.17 12.70 -3.14
C LYS A 154 -6.43 13.35 -2.60
N GLY A 155 -6.42 13.69 -1.30
CA GLY A 155 -7.54 14.33 -0.59
C GLY A 155 -8.72 13.40 -0.23
N TYR A 156 -8.56 12.08 -0.30
CA TYR A 156 -9.63 11.10 -0.02
C TYR A 156 -10.10 11.09 1.45
N LEU A 157 -9.20 11.31 2.41
CA LEU A 157 -9.48 11.14 3.85
C LEU A 157 -10.07 12.40 4.53
N ARG A 158 -10.50 13.39 3.73
CA ARG A 158 -11.01 14.70 4.19
C ARG A 158 -12.54 14.92 4.07
N SER A 159 -13.35 13.89 3.82
CA SER A 159 -14.83 14.04 3.67
C SER A 159 -15.63 13.66 4.91
#